data_AF-A0A640KQE6-F1
#
_entry.id   AF-A0A640KQE6-F1
#
_cell.length_a   1.000
_cell.length_b   1.000
_cell.length_c   1.000
_cell.angle_alpha   90.00
_cell.angle_beta   90.00
_cell.angle_gamma   90.00
#
_symmetry.space_group_name_H-M   'P 1'
#
loop_
_entity.id
_entity.type
_entity.pdbx_description
1 polymer ?
#
loop_
_entity_poly.entity_id
_entity_poly.type
_entity_poly.pdbx_seq_one_letter_code
_entity_poly.pdbx_strand_id
1 'polypeptide(L)'
;MYLAVFREFAHPEVLEKVKAEGICDVDVAPEPNKLATSEEEQQVLRCNAKLITLKHNITGMRDVFDGMTEAELAEIDEEVDQKLQRLVALGFQVVVRHPRTSAGCPMRDRVILTYPA
;
A
#
# COMPACT_ATOMS: atom_id res chain seq x y z
N MET A 1 -1.94 -8.44 -5.09
CA MET A 1 -1.57 -7.24 -4.30
C MET A 1 -1.31 -6.07 -5.23
N TYR A 2 -1.50 -4.85 -4.76
CA TYR A 2 -1.23 -3.64 -5.52
C TYR A 2 -0.62 -2.54 -4.65
N LEU A 3 0.22 -1.70 -5.26
CA LEU A 3 0.77 -0.49 -4.69
C LEU A 3 -0.12 0.69 -5.08
N ALA A 4 -0.91 1.17 -4.12
CA ALA A 4 -1.78 2.32 -4.29
C ALA A 4 -1.03 3.61 -3.96
N VAL A 5 -1.09 4.59 -4.85
CA VAL A 5 -0.50 5.92 -4.68
C VAL A 5 -1.49 7.02 -5.10
N PHE A 6 -1.27 8.23 -4.60
CA PHE A 6 -2.00 9.39 -5.09
C PHE A 6 -1.50 9.83 -6.46
N ARG A 7 -2.32 10.60 -7.19
CA ARG A 7 -1.95 11.14 -8.51
C ARG A 7 -0.71 12.03 -8.42
N GLU A 8 -0.55 12.69 -7.29
CA GLU A 8 0.52 13.61 -6.95
C GLU A 8 1.84 12.91 -6.61
N PHE A 9 1.87 11.57 -6.58
CA PHE A 9 3.09 10.83 -6.27
C PHE A 9 4.25 11.27 -7.18
N ALA A 10 5.35 11.70 -6.57
CA ALA A 10 6.38 12.47 -7.25
C ALA A 10 7.38 11.63 -8.06
N HIS A 11 7.30 10.30 -7.97
CA HIS A 11 8.28 9.38 -8.54
C HIS A 11 7.62 8.37 -9.52
N PRO A 12 7.01 8.83 -10.62
CA PRO A 12 6.37 7.94 -11.59
C PRO A 12 7.34 6.92 -12.20
N GLU A 13 8.63 7.27 -12.33
CA GLU A 13 9.68 6.37 -12.81
C GLU A 13 9.88 5.15 -11.92
N VAL A 14 9.68 5.30 -10.61
CA VAL A 14 9.75 4.17 -9.66
C VAL A 14 8.55 3.26 -9.85
N LEU A 15 7.36 3.82 -10.09
CA LEU A 15 6.16 3.04 -10.36
C LEU A 15 6.28 2.20 -11.64
N GLU A 16 6.90 2.76 -12.69
CA GLU A 16 7.16 2.02 -13.92
C GLU A 16 8.16 0.88 -13.69
N LYS A 17 9.19 1.06 -12.83
CA LYS A 17 10.08 -0.04 -12.41
C LYS A 17 9.32 -1.13 -11.65
N VAL A 18 8.44 -0.74 -10.71
CA VAL A 18 7.60 -1.68 -9.96
C VAL A 18 6.78 -2.57 -10.90
N LYS A 19 6.19 -1.98 -11.95
CA LYS A 19 5.46 -2.71 -12.99
C LYS A 19 6.38 -3.59 -13.85
N ALA A 20 7.48 -3.01 -14.35
CA ALA A 20 8.41 -3.70 -15.25
C ALA A 20 9.05 -4.93 -14.60
N GLU A 21 9.33 -4.86 -13.31
CA GLU A 21 9.87 -5.97 -12.53
C GLU A 21 8.80 -6.96 -12.04
N GLY A 22 7.51 -6.70 -12.32
CA GLY A 22 6.40 -7.55 -11.88
C GLY A 22 6.30 -7.68 -10.37
N ILE A 23 6.66 -6.65 -9.60
CA ILE A 23 6.59 -6.70 -8.12
C ILE A 23 5.13 -6.76 -7.67
N CYS A 24 4.32 -5.82 -8.11
CA CYS A 24 2.88 -5.77 -7.88
C CYS A 24 2.20 -4.85 -8.89
N ASP A 25 0.88 -4.92 -8.98
CA ASP A 25 0.10 -3.96 -9.75
C ASP A 25 0.23 -2.56 -9.13
N VAL A 26 0.18 -1.50 -9.94
CA VAL A 26 0.20 -0.12 -9.43
C VAL A 26 -1.16 0.50 -9.68
N ASP A 27 -1.78 1.01 -8.62
CA ASP A 27 -3.05 1.72 -8.65
C ASP A 27 -2.80 3.20 -8.35
N VAL A 28 -2.95 4.06 -9.36
CA VAL A 28 -2.77 5.50 -9.22
C VAL A 28 -4.15 6.14 -9.16
N ALA A 29 -4.40 6.94 -8.12
CA ALA A 29 -5.65 7.69 -8.00
C ALA A 29 -5.93 8.51 -9.29
N PRO A 30 -7.13 8.43 -9.88
CA PRO A 30 -7.40 9.07 -11.17
C PRO A 30 -7.49 10.59 -11.05
N GLU A 31 -7.94 11.11 -9.91
CA GLU A 31 -8.08 12.54 -9.63
C GLU A 31 -7.09 12.99 -8.54
N PRO A 32 -6.67 14.27 -8.56
CA PRO A 32 -5.95 14.88 -7.46
C PRO A 32 -6.75 14.86 -6.16
N ASN A 33 -6.08 14.77 -5.03
CA ASN A 33 -6.69 14.86 -3.71
C ASN A 33 -7.03 16.33 -3.39
N LYS A 34 -8.33 16.62 -3.30
CA LYS A 34 -8.87 17.96 -3.04
C LYS A 34 -8.85 18.36 -1.55
N LEU A 35 -8.52 17.43 -0.65
CA LEU A 35 -8.55 17.63 0.80
C LEU A 35 -7.21 18.07 1.38
N ALA A 36 -6.10 17.77 0.69
CA ALA A 36 -4.77 18.23 1.09
C ALA A 36 -4.59 19.69 0.67
N THR A 37 -4.61 20.60 1.65
CA THR A 37 -4.56 22.05 1.42
C THR A 37 -3.25 22.67 1.88
N SER A 38 -2.52 22.02 2.80
CA SER A 38 -1.20 22.47 3.25
C SER A 38 -0.06 21.82 2.45
N GLU A 39 1.12 22.46 2.44
CA GLU A 39 2.29 21.90 1.76
C GLU A 39 2.77 20.61 2.42
N GLU A 40 2.62 20.49 3.75
CA GLU A 40 2.92 19.26 4.48
C GLU A 40 2.00 18.12 4.05
N GLU A 41 0.70 18.38 3.91
CA GLU A 41 -0.27 17.38 3.43
C GLU A 41 0.05 16.97 1.99
N GLN A 42 0.38 17.94 1.12
CA GLN A 42 0.78 17.68 -0.27
C GLN A 42 2.08 16.87 -0.34
N GLN A 43 3.05 17.14 0.53
CA GLN A 43 4.28 16.37 0.60
C GLN A 43 4.01 14.91 0.98
N VAL A 44 3.05 14.66 1.88
CA VAL A 44 2.61 13.30 2.18
C VAL A 44 2.05 12.62 0.93
N LEU A 45 1.22 13.29 0.14
CA LEU A 45 0.67 12.70 -1.10
C LEU A 45 1.76 12.37 -2.13
N ARG A 46 2.79 13.22 -2.22
CA ARG A 46 3.92 13.07 -3.15
C ARG A 46 4.83 11.89 -2.83
N CYS A 47 4.91 11.50 -1.56
CA CYS A 47 5.83 10.45 -1.09
C CYS A 47 5.11 9.17 -0.63
N ASN A 48 3.82 9.22 -0.28
CA ASN A 48 3.12 8.09 0.34
C ASN A 48 2.68 7.05 -0.68
N ALA A 49 2.89 5.78 -0.33
CA ALA A 49 2.37 4.64 -1.05
C ALA A 49 1.77 3.62 -0.06
N LYS A 50 0.84 2.79 -0.54
CA LYS A 50 0.19 1.76 0.27
C LYS A 50 0.23 0.45 -0.48
N LEU A 51 0.96 -0.53 0.05
CA LEU A 51 0.85 -1.90 -0.42
C LEU A 51 -0.41 -2.51 0.19
N ILE A 52 -1.32 -2.96 -0.68
CA ILE A 52 -2.59 -3.55 -0.28
C ILE A 52 -2.65 -4.98 -0.82
N THR A 53 -2.85 -5.94 0.09
CA THR A 53 -2.85 -7.36 -0.27
C THR A 53 -4.15 -7.79 -0.95
N LEU A 54 -5.27 -7.18 -0.54
CA LEU A 54 -6.62 -7.53 -0.98
C LEU A 54 -7.37 -6.33 -1.57
N LYS A 55 -7.98 -6.52 -2.73
CA LYS A 55 -8.91 -5.55 -3.30
C LYS A 55 -10.27 -5.71 -2.61
N HIS A 56 -10.54 -4.91 -1.58
CA HIS A 56 -11.82 -4.93 -0.88
C HIS A 56 -12.97 -4.65 -1.84
N ASN A 57 -13.83 -5.63 -2.09
CA ASN A 57 -15.20 -5.32 -2.50
C ASN A 57 -15.94 -4.88 -1.23
N ILE A 58 -16.39 -3.62 -1.20
CA ILE A 58 -17.10 -3.00 -0.06
C ILE A 58 -18.53 -3.56 0.03
N THR A 59 -18.67 -4.89 0.08
CA THR A 59 -19.96 -5.57 0.19
C THR A 59 -19.85 -6.67 1.23
N GLY A 60 -19.98 -6.28 2.50
CA GLY A 60 -20.41 -7.16 3.58
C GLY A 60 -19.34 -7.62 4.55
N MET A 61 -19.28 -6.96 5.72
CA MET A 61 -19.09 -7.44 7.11
C MET A 61 -18.23 -8.67 7.49
N ARG A 62 -17.55 -9.36 6.57
CA ARG A 62 -16.51 -10.35 6.91
C ARG A 62 -15.19 -9.82 6.38
N ASP A 63 -14.23 -9.65 7.27
CA ASP A 63 -12.87 -9.45 6.86
C ASP A 63 -12.47 -10.73 6.09
N VAL A 64 -11.81 -10.59 4.94
CA VAL A 64 -11.44 -11.77 4.12
C VAL A 64 -10.59 -12.76 4.94
N PHE A 65 -9.93 -12.24 5.97
CA PHE A 65 -9.13 -12.99 6.94
C PHE A 65 -9.94 -13.74 8.01
N ASP A 66 -11.23 -13.43 8.22
CA ASP A 66 -12.07 -14.04 9.27
C ASP A 66 -12.34 -15.53 9.04
N GLY A 67 -12.07 -16.03 7.83
CA GLY A 67 -12.23 -17.45 7.46
C GLY A 67 -10.94 -18.15 7.04
N MET A 68 -9.79 -17.47 7.10
CA MET A 68 -8.51 -18.04 6.68
C MET A 68 -7.87 -18.84 7.81
N THR A 69 -7.23 -19.94 7.44
CA THR A 69 -6.39 -20.71 8.35
C THR A 69 -5.08 -19.97 8.64
N GLU A 70 -4.43 -20.32 9.74
CA GLU A 70 -3.11 -19.77 10.10
C GLU A 70 -2.05 -20.00 9.01
N ALA A 71 -2.14 -21.14 8.30
CA ALA A 71 -1.25 -21.48 7.20
C ALA A 71 -1.44 -20.53 6.01
N GLU A 72 -2.68 -20.28 5.60
CA GLU A 72 -2.95 -19.37 4.48
C GLU A 72 -2.59 -17.91 4.82
N LEU A 73 -2.74 -17.52 6.09
CA LEU A 73 -2.26 -16.22 6.56
C LEU A 73 -0.73 -16.10 6.48
N ALA A 74 -0.01 -17.15 6.87
CA ALA A 74 1.45 -17.18 6.80
C ALA A 74 1.96 -17.11 5.35
N GLU A 75 1.28 -17.77 4.40
CA GLU A 75 1.61 -17.69 2.98
C GLU A 75 1.44 -16.25 2.44
N ILE A 76 0.36 -15.55 2.81
CA ILE A 76 0.16 -14.15 2.45
C ILE A 76 1.26 -13.27 3.04
N ASP A 77 1.58 -13.45 4.32
CA ASP A 77 2.62 -12.67 5.00
C ASP A 77 3.99 -12.88 4.34
N GLU A 78 4.31 -14.11 3.93
CA GLU A 78 5.53 -14.42 3.18
C GLU A 78 5.55 -13.72 1.82
N GLU A 79 4.45 -13.78 1.06
CA GLU A 79 4.35 -13.07 -0.22
C GLU A 79 4.51 -11.54 -0.03
N VAL A 80 3.93 -11.00 1.06
CA VAL A 80 4.06 -9.58 1.41
C VAL A 80 5.51 -9.25 1.68
N ASP A 81 6.19 -10.06 2.49
CA ASP A 81 7.60 -9.84 2.85
C ASP A 81 8.50 -9.86 1.62
N GLN A 82 8.31 -10.80 0.70
CA GLN A 82 9.06 -10.85 -0.55
C GLN A 82 8.86 -9.58 -1.39
N LYS A 83 7.61 -9.10 -1.51
CA LYS A 83 7.34 -7.86 -2.25
C LYS A 83 7.88 -6.64 -1.55
N LEU A 84 7.77 -6.56 -0.22
CA LEU A 84 8.32 -5.47 0.58
C LEU A 84 9.85 -5.39 0.43
N GLN A 85 10.55 -6.51 0.46
CA GLN A 85 12.00 -6.54 0.24
C GLN A 85 12.37 -5.93 -1.13
N ARG A 86 11.62 -6.29 -2.18
CA ARG A 86 11.84 -5.74 -3.52
C ARG A 86 11.50 -4.25 -3.62
N LEU A 87 10.41 -3.81 -3.01
CA LEU A 87 10.06 -2.38 -2.93
C LEU A 87 11.11 -1.59 -2.15
N VAL A 88 11.60 -2.12 -1.03
CA VAL A 88 12.68 -1.49 -0.25
C VAL A 88 13.97 -1.41 -1.05
N ALA A 89 14.32 -2.43 -1.83
CA ALA A 89 15.46 -2.40 -2.73
C ALA A 89 15.32 -1.32 -3.84
N LEU A 90 14.09 -0.96 -4.22
CA LEU A 90 13.82 0.16 -5.12
C LEU A 90 13.86 1.54 -4.45
N GLY A 91 13.96 1.61 -3.12
CA GLY A 91 14.07 2.86 -2.35
C GLY A 91 12.87 3.19 -1.46
N PHE A 92 11.82 2.37 -1.46
CA PHE A 92 10.71 2.56 -0.51
C PHE A 92 11.15 2.28 0.93
N GLN A 93 10.50 2.95 1.88
CA GLN A 93 10.68 2.76 3.31
C GLN A 93 9.36 2.34 3.94
N VAL A 94 9.40 1.34 4.82
CA VAL A 94 8.23 0.89 5.57
C VAL A 94 7.97 1.86 6.71
N VAL A 95 6.80 2.50 6.70
CA VAL A 95 6.37 3.44 7.75
C VAL A 95 5.59 2.70 8.83
N VAL A 96 4.56 1.92 8.42
CA VAL A 96 3.77 1.13 9.36
C VAL A 96 3.19 -0.10 8.67
N ARG A 97 3.29 -1.27 9.32
CA ARG A 97 2.55 -2.48 8.95
C ARG A 97 1.28 -2.57 9.77
N HIS A 98 0.19 -2.97 9.13
CA HIS A 98 -1.12 -3.14 9.76
C HIS A 98 -1.60 -1.87 10.49
N PRO A 99 -1.72 -0.72 9.79
CA PRO A 99 -2.23 0.51 10.39
C PRO A 99 -3.59 0.27 11.04
N ARG A 100 -3.94 1.04 12.07
CA ARG A 100 -5.20 0.85 12.80
C ARG A 100 -6.33 1.67 12.17
N THR A 101 -7.53 1.10 12.16
CA THR A 101 -8.78 1.83 11.86
C THR A 101 -9.11 2.80 12.99
N SER A 102 -10.09 3.69 12.79
CA SER A 102 -10.63 4.58 13.83
C SER A 102 -11.20 3.82 15.04
N ALA A 103 -11.65 2.58 14.84
CA ALA A 103 -12.10 1.70 15.92
C ALA A 103 -10.94 0.97 16.64
N GLY A 104 -9.69 1.21 16.24
CA GLY A 104 -8.50 0.60 16.84
C GLY A 104 -8.13 -0.78 16.30
N CYS A 105 -8.87 -1.30 15.32
CA CYS A 105 -8.63 -2.62 14.71
C CYS A 105 -7.47 -2.55 13.70
N PRO A 106 -6.54 -3.52 13.68
CA PRO A 106 -5.46 -3.56 12.70
C PRO A 106 -5.97 -3.90 11.30
N MET A 107 -5.52 -3.15 10.29
CA MET A 107 -5.80 -3.43 8.87
C MET A 107 -4.75 -4.39 8.33
N ARG A 108 -4.98 -5.70 8.49
CA ARG A 108 -4.02 -6.76 8.12
C ARG A 108 -3.66 -6.79 6.65
N ASP A 109 -4.50 -6.21 5.80
CA ASP A 109 -4.29 -6.10 4.37
C ASP A 109 -3.32 -4.97 3.95
N ARG A 110 -2.83 -4.14 4.89
CA ARG A 110 -2.15 -2.88 4.53
C ARG A 110 -0.76 -2.73 5.12
N VAL A 111 0.14 -2.26 4.27
CA VAL A 111 1.44 -1.72 4.66
C VAL A 111 1.58 -0.32 4.08
N ILE A 112 1.88 0.65 4.95
CA ILE A 112 2.15 2.03 4.55
C ILE A 112 3.63 2.17 4.27
N LEU A 113 3.92 2.69 3.08
CA LEU A 113 5.25 2.94 2.57
C LEU A 113 5.42 4.44 2.33
N THR A 114 6.66 4.89 2.35
CA THR A 114 7.06 6.21 1.86
C THR A 114 8.21 6.06 0.88
N TYR A 115 8.24 6.87 -0.16
CA TYR A 115 9.40 7.04 -1.00
C TYR A 115 9.99 8.42 -0.70
N PRO A 116 11.21 8.49 -0.14
CA PRO A 116 11.83 9.77 0.19
C PRO A 116 12.04 10.60 -1.09
N ALA A 117 11.73 11.89 -0.98
CA ALA A 117 11.94 12.88 -2.04
C ALA A 117 13.43 13.10 -2.33
#